data_AF-A0A228JAY9-F1
#
_entry.id   AF-A0A228JAY9-F1
#
_cell.length_a   1.000
_cell.length_b   1.000
_cell.length_c   1.000
_cell.angle_alpha   90.00
_cell.angle_beta   90.00
_cell.angle_gamma   90.00
#
_symmetry.space_group_name_H-M   'P 1'
#
loop_
_entity.id
_entity.type
_entity.pdbx_description
1 polymer ?
#
loop_
_entity_poly.entity_id
_entity_poly.type
_entity_poly.pdbx_seq_one_letter_code
_entity_poly.pdbx_strand_id
1 'polypeptide(L)'
;MDNSNQGQGRTPFGERLLAARRRKGLSQKQVEARVGISQSNLGALETKGTGSAFTVALALLYGVRPEWLAMGKGPMEGAAPIPDWLSDLTERELEAVRHFAAGLVAARQIHGYKSRTRGMEPPTLPSPDAPIDQAD
;
A
#
# COMPACT_ATOMS: atom_id res chain seq x y z
N MET A 1 -37.03 13.08 -16.28
CA MET A 1 -36.79 11.61 -16.25
C MET A 1 -35.67 11.37 -15.26
N ASP A 2 -36.02 11.24 -13.98
CA ASP A 2 -35.07 10.97 -12.91
C ASP A 2 -34.87 9.45 -12.83
N ASN A 3 -33.75 8.96 -13.36
CA ASN A 3 -33.42 7.54 -13.30
C ASN A 3 -32.70 7.23 -11.98
N SER A 4 -33.44 7.42 -10.88
CA SER A 4 -33.05 7.02 -9.54
C SER A 4 -33.08 5.50 -9.43
N ASN A 5 -32.05 4.84 -9.97
CA ASN A 5 -31.83 3.41 -9.77
C ASN A 5 -31.41 3.19 -8.32
N GLN A 6 -32.39 3.17 -7.43
CA GLN A 6 -32.33 2.73 -6.04
C GLN A 6 -32.03 1.23 -6.03
N GLY A 7 -30.78 0.86 -6.28
CA GLY A 7 -30.32 -0.54 -6.31
C GLY A 7 -29.47 -0.83 -5.08
N GLN A 8 -29.95 -1.75 -4.23
CA GLN A 8 -29.25 -2.49 -3.17
C GLN A 8 -27.92 -1.87 -2.68
N GLY A 9 -27.90 -1.36 -1.45
CA GLY A 9 -26.70 -0.82 -0.81
C GLY A 9 -25.49 -1.74 -0.96
N ARG A 10 -24.30 -1.14 -1.05
CA ARG A 10 -23.04 -1.89 -1.18
C ARG A 10 -22.90 -2.89 -0.04
N THR A 11 -22.22 -4.00 -0.30
CA THR A 11 -21.83 -4.91 0.77
C THR A 11 -20.81 -4.23 1.70
N PRO A 12 -20.72 -4.63 2.99
CA PRO A 12 -19.70 -4.08 3.90
C PRO A 12 -18.26 -4.25 3.39
N PHE A 13 -17.97 -5.35 2.71
CA PHE A 13 -16.66 -5.55 2.07
C PHE A 13 -16.44 -4.55 0.92
N GLY A 14 -17.42 -4.39 0.03
CA GLY A 14 -17.35 -3.46 -1.09
C GLY A 14 -17.18 -2.01 -0.65
N GLU A 15 -17.86 -1.62 0.43
CA GLU A 15 -17.71 -0.30 1.06
C GLU A 15 -16.29 -0.05 1.56
N ARG A 16 -15.72 -0.98 2.34
CA ARG A 16 -14.33 -0.87 2.82
C ARG A 16 -13.33 -0.84 1.67
N LEU A 17 -13.54 -1.68 0.65
CA LEU A 17 -12.67 -1.74 -0.53
C LEU A 17 -12.66 -0.42 -1.30
N LEU A 18 -13.84 0.14 -1.56
CA LEU A 18 -14.00 1.42 -2.23
C LEU A 18 -13.38 2.55 -1.41
N ALA A 19 -13.63 2.58 -0.11
CA ALA A 19 -13.10 3.60 0.79
C ALA A 19 -11.57 3.56 0.83
N ALA A 20 -10.96 2.38 0.97
CA ALA A 20 -9.51 2.21 1.01
C ALA A 20 -8.84 2.65 -0.30
N ARG A 21 -9.40 2.28 -1.46
CA ARG A 21 -8.88 2.72 -2.77
C ARG A 21 -8.94 4.24 -2.93
N ARG A 22 -10.09 4.85 -2.60
CA ARG A 22 -10.30 6.30 -2.72
C ARG A 22 -9.37 7.08 -1.78
N ARG A 23 -9.16 6.60 -0.55
CA ARG A 23 -8.21 7.17 0.40
C ARG A 23 -6.78 7.20 -0.14
N LYS A 24 -6.39 6.17 -0.92
CA LYS A 24 -5.10 6.15 -1.62
C LYS A 24 -5.07 6.92 -2.95
N GLY A 25 -6.19 7.52 -3.37
CA GLY A 25 -6.28 8.32 -4.58
C GLY A 25 -6.12 7.52 -5.87
N LEU A 26 -6.39 6.20 -5.86
CA LEU A 26 -6.20 5.34 -7.04
C LEU A 26 -7.48 5.19 -7.85
N SER A 27 -7.37 5.28 -9.18
CA SER A 27 -8.43 4.85 -10.09
C SER A 27 -8.48 3.33 -10.19
N GLN A 28 -9.62 2.75 -10.59
CA GLN A 28 -9.73 1.30 -10.79
C GLN A 28 -8.75 0.78 -11.85
N LYS A 29 -8.48 1.56 -12.90
CA LYS A 29 -7.50 1.22 -13.95
C LYS A 29 -6.06 1.19 -13.42
N GLN A 30 -5.72 2.07 -12.47
CA GLN A 30 -4.42 2.03 -11.81
C GLN A 30 -4.27 0.81 -10.91
N VAL A 31 -5.36 0.34 -10.30
CA VAL A 31 -5.34 -0.89 -9.49
C VAL A 31 -5.17 -2.11 -10.39
N GLU A 32 -5.87 -2.16 -11.52
CA GLU A 32 -5.70 -3.21 -12.52
C GLU A 32 -4.23 -3.36 -12.97
N ALA A 33 -3.59 -2.24 -13.32
CA ALA A 33 -2.18 -2.24 -13.72
C ALA A 33 -1.20 -2.71 -12.62
N ARG A 34 -1.58 -2.65 -11.34
CA ARG A 34 -0.71 -3.00 -10.21
C ARG A 34 -0.99 -4.37 -9.60
N VAL A 35 -2.24 -4.83 -9.65
CA VAL A 35 -2.70 -6.06 -8.99
C VAL A 35 -3.06 -7.14 -10.00
N GLY A 36 -3.31 -6.78 -11.26
CA GLY A 36 -3.75 -7.71 -12.31
C GLY A 36 -5.23 -8.09 -12.25
N ILE A 37 -6.02 -7.44 -11.39
CA ILE A 37 -7.48 -7.59 -11.38
C ILE A 37 -8.10 -6.66 -12.43
N SER A 38 -8.99 -7.17 -13.29
CA SER A 38 -9.66 -6.30 -14.27
C SER A 38 -10.49 -5.19 -13.61
N GLN A 39 -10.56 -4.01 -14.25
CA GLN A 39 -11.36 -2.89 -13.76
C GLN A 39 -12.83 -3.27 -13.51
N SER A 40 -13.42 -4.08 -14.40
CA SER A 40 -14.81 -4.52 -14.27
C SER A 40 -15.02 -5.43 -13.06
N ASN A 41 -14.10 -6.38 -12.82
CA ASN A 41 -14.13 -7.24 -11.64
C ASN A 41 -13.97 -6.40 -10.36
N LEU A 42 -13.02 -5.46 -10.33
CA LEU A 42 -12.87 -4.54 -9.20
C LEU A 42 -14.16 -3.72 -8.95
N GLY A 43 -14.83 -3.23 -9.99
CA GLY A 43 -16.11 -2.54 -9.86
C GLY A 43 -17.23 -3.43 -9.31
N ALA A 44 -17.28 -4.70 -9.71
CA ALA A 44 -18.21 -5.68 -9.14
C ALA A 44 -17.91 -5.97 -7.65
N LEU A 45 -16.64 -6.07 -7.27
CA LEU A 45 -16.22 -6.25 -5.88
C LEU A 45 -16.60 -5.05 -5.00
N GLU A 46 -16.39 -3.82 -5.48
CA GLU A 46 -16.71 -2.58 -4.76
C GLU A 46 -18.21 -2.33 -4.58
N THR A 47 -19.05 -3.09 -5.27
CA THR A 47 -20.51 -2.94 -5.22
C THR A 47 -21.18 -4.13 -4.56
N LYS A 48 -20.91 -5.34 -5.03
CA LYS A 48 -21.62 -6.57 -4.63
C LYS A 48 -20.70 -7.64 -4.03
N GLY A 49 -19.39 -7.45 -4.02
CA GLY A 49 -18.44 -8.46 -3.55
C GLY A 49 -18.50 -8.67 -2.05
N THR A 50 -18.42 -9.90 -1.57
CA THR A 50 -18.30 -10.23 -0.13
C THR A 50 -16.90 -10.63 0.27
N GLY A 51 -15.98 -10.73 -0.69
CA GLY A 51 -14.58 -11.12 -0.54
C GLY A 51 -13.94 -11.31 -1.92
N SER A 52 -12.64 -11.58 -1.95
CA SER A 52 -11.90 -11.84 -3.19
C SER A 52 -10.60 -12.58 -2.91
N ALA A 53 -10.13 -13.40 -3.86
CA ALA A 53 -8.77 -13.93 -3.84
C ALA A 53 -7.71 -12.81 -3.85
N PHE A 54 -8.05 -11.62 -4.38
CA PHE A 54 -7.17 -10.46 -4.39
C PHE A 54 -7.15 -9.65 -3.09
N THR A 55 -7.88 -10.07 -2.05
CA THR A 55 -8.07 -9.26 -0.82
C THR A 55 -6.74 -8.84 -0.19
N VAL A 56 -5.78 -9.76 -0.06
CA VAL A 56 -4.47 -9.45 0.53
C VAL A 56 -3.69 -8.47 -0.35
N ALA A 57 -3.62 -8.71 -1.67
CA ALA A 57 -2.92 -7.82 -2.60
C ALA A 57 -3.51 -6.41 -2.63
N LEU A 58 -4.85 -6.30 -2.61
CA LEU A 58 -5.56 -5.03 -2.54
C LEU A 58 -5.32 -4.32 -1.21
N ALA A 59 -5.33 -5.05 -0.10
CA ALA A 59 -5.05 -4.51 1.23
C ALA A 59 -3.64 -3.91 1.31
N LEU A 60 -2.63 -4.65 0.83
CA LEU A 60 -1.24 -4.20 0.76
C LEU A 60 -1.09 -2.96 -0.13
N LEU A 61 -1.65 -2.99 -1.34
CA LEU A 61 -1.63 -1.83 -2.25
C LEU A 61 -2.29 -0.60 -1.60
N TYR A 62 -3.36 -0.82 -0.83
CA TYR A 62 -4.09 0.25 -0.18
C TYR A 62 -3.51 0.67 1.17
N GLY A 63 -2.47 -0.01 1.66
CA GLY A 63 -1.89 0.21 2.98
C GLY A 63 -2.93 0.09 4.09
N VAL A 64 -3.81 -0.91 4.01
CA VAL A 64 -4.82 -1.27 5.03
C VAL A 64 -4.69 -2.73 5.39
N ARG A 65 -5.15 -3.11 6.59
CA ARG A 65 -4.95 -4.47 7.10
C ARG A 65 -5.81 -5.47 6.34
N PRO A 66 -5.26 -6.62 5.90
CA PRO A 66 -6.06 -7.64 5.21
C PRO A 66 -7.27 -8.10 6.02
N GLU A 67 -7.14 -8.25 7.35
CA GLU A 67 -8.25 -8.68 8.22
C GLU A 67 -9.34 -7.61 8.34
N TRP A 68 -8.94 -6.34 8.39
CA TRP A 68 -9.89 -5.22 8.37
C TRP A 68 -10.61 -5.17 7.03
N LEU A 69 -9.89 -5.32 5.91
CA LEU A 69 -10.52 -5.28 4.59
C LEU A 69 -11.50 -6.46 4.44
N ALA A 70 -11.06 -7.68 4.74
CA ALA A 70 -11.85 -8.90 4.61
C ALA A 70 -13.06 -8.92 5.55
N MET A 71 -12.85 -8.67 6.85
CA MET A 71 -13.84 -8.95 7.89
C MET A 71 -14.32 -7.72 8.66
N GLY A 72 -13.71 -6.55 8.45
CA GLY A 72 -14.01 -5.34 9.24
C GLY A 72 -13.50 -5.42 10.68
N LYS A 73 -12.56 -6.32 10.97
CA LYS A 73 -12.04 -6.55 12.33
C LYS A 73 -10.75 -5.76 12.56
N GLY A 74 -10.64 -5.15 13.75
CA GLY A 74 -9.44 -4.41 14.18
C GLY A 74 -9.27 -3.05 13.49
N PRO A 75 -8.12 -2.37 13.71
CA PRO A 75 -7.80 -1.10 13.04
C PRO A 75 -7.64 -1.27 11.53
N MET A 76 -8.00 -0.22 10.77
CA MET A 76 -7.82 -0.17 9.32
C MET A 76 -6.35 -0.13 8.91
N GLU A 77 -5.52 0.60 9.65
CA GLU A 77 -4.11 0.85 9.32
C GLU A 77 -3.17 -0.06 10.13
N GLY A 78 -1.86 0.04 9.84
CA GLY A 78 -0.83 -0.84 10.44
C GLY A 78 -0.53 -2.10 9.62
N ALA A 79 -0.76 -2.03 8.31
CA ALA A 79 -0.76 -3.20 7.43
C ALA A 79 0.46 -3.35 6.54
N ALA A 80 1.27 -2.30 6.41
CA ALA A 80 2.54 -2.48 5.73
C ALA A 80 3.30 -3.52 6.58
N PRO A 81 3.64 -4.69 6.03
CA PRO A 81 4.55 -5.58 6.73
C PRO A 81 5.78 -4.73 7.03
N ILE A 82 6.13 -4.66 8.31
CA ILE A 82 7.41 -4.15 8.74
C ILE A 82 8.43 -5.00 7.97
N PRO A 83 9.29 -4.42 7.11
CA PRO A 83 10.30 -5.19 6.41
C PRO A 83 11.13 -5.98 7.41
N ASP A 84 11.56 -7.20 7.08
CA ASP A 84 12.29 -8.06 8.01
C ASP A 84 13.53 -7.37 8.59
N TRP A 85 14.24 -6.59 7.76
CA TRP A 85 15.40 -5.80 8.20
C TRP A 85 15.04 -4.72 9.24
N LEU A 86 13.79 -4.24 9.24
CA LEU A 86 13.33 -3.22 10.19
C LEU A 86 12.95 -3.85 11.54
N SER A 87 12.52 -5.12 11.56
CA SER A 87 12.26 -5.85 12.81
C SER A 87 13.55 -6.24 13.55
N ASP A 88 14.66 -6.36 12.84
CA ASP A 88 15.96 -6.74 13.45
C ASP A 88 16.71 -5.55 14.08
N LEU A 89 16.21 -4.32 13.91
CA LEU A 89 16.86 -3.12 14.44
C LEU A 89 16.70 -2.99 15.95
N THR A 90 17.76 -2.56 16.61
CA THR A 90 17.71 -2.09 18.00
C THR A 90 16.89 -0.80 18.11
N GLU A 91 16.40 -0.47 19.31
CA GLU A 91 15.63 0.76 19.55
C GLU A 91 16.40 2.02 19.12
N ARG A 92 17.74 2.03 19.31
CA ARG A 92 18.60 3.15 18.91
C ARG A 92 18.66 3.31 17.40
N GLU A 93 18.80 2.19 16.67
CA GLU A 93 18.85 2.20 15.20
C GLU A 93 17.49 2.58 14.62
N LEU A 94 16.41 2.08 15.21
CA LEU A 94 15.06 2.44 14.81
C LEU A 94 14.79 3.94 15.02
N GLU A 95 15.26 4.53 16.13
CA GLU A 95 15.19 5.97 16.37
C GLU A 95 15.96 6.77 15.31
N ALA A 96 17.17 6.32 14.96
CA ALA A 96 17.95 6.95 13.89
C ALA A 96 17.23 6.90 12.54
N VAL A 97 16.62 5.77 12.19
CA VAL A 97 15.80 5.63 10.98
C VAL A 97 14.59 6.57 11.01
N ARG A 98 13.88 6.68 12.14
CA ARG A 98 12.75 7.60 12.32
C ARG A 98 13.16 9.06 12.11
N HIS A 99 14.25 9.48 12.74
CA HIS A 99 14.81 10.83 12.57
C HIS A 99 15.19 11.12 11.12
N PHE A 100 15.88 10.19 10.45
CA PHE A 100 16.24 10.34 9.05
C PHE A 100 15.01 10.47 8.14
N ALA A 101 14.03 9.60 8.31
CA ALA A 101 12.78 9.63 7.54
C ALA A 101 12.02 10.94 7.75
N ALA A 102 11.93 11.43 8.99
CA ALA A 102 11.31 12.72 9.30
C ALA A 102 12.03 13.88 8.59
N GLY A 103 13.37 13.89 8.58
CA GLY A 103 14.17 14.86 7.84
C GLY A 103 13.90 14.86 6.34
N LEU A 104 13.81 13.69 5.71
CA LEU A 104 13.47 13.56 4.29
C LEU A 104 12.07 14.10 3.98
N VAL A 105 11.09 13.81 4.83
CA VAL A 105 9.71 14.29 4.66
C VAL A 105 9.66 15.81 4.76
N ALA A 106 10.35 16.40 5.76
CA ALA A 106 10.44 17.84 5.92
C ALA A 106 11.11 18.51 4.71
N ALA A 107 12.25 17.97 4.26
CA ALA A 107 12.95 18.47 3.07
C ALA A 107 12.06 18.46 1.83
N ARG A 108 11.26 17.40 1.63
CA ARG A 108 10.31 17.29 0.52
C ARG A 108 9.24 18.38 0.54
N GLN A 109 8.74 18.74 1.71
CA GLN A 109 7.71 19.79 1.85
C GLN A 109 8.27 21.18 1.56
N ILE A 110 9.53 21.42 1.93
CA ILE A 110 10.21 22.69 1.68
C ILE A 110 10.55 22.86 0.20
N HIS A 111 10.97 21.79 -0.49
CA HIS A 111 11.58 21.89 -1.82
C HIS A 111 10.68 21.59 -3.03
N GLY A 112 9.37 21.36 -2.86
CA GLY A 112 8.38 21.28 -3.95
C GLY A 112 8.82 20.41 -5.16
N TYR A 113 8.54 19.10 -5.11
CA TYR A 113 8.92 18.09 -6.11
C TYR A 113 8.54 18.46 -7.56
N LYS A 114 9.36 19.25 -8.25
CA LYS A 114 9.39 19.32 -9.72
C LYS A 114 10.73 18.78 -10.20
N SER A 115 10.67 17.51 -10.63
CA SER A 115 11.47 16.93 -11.71
C SER A 115 12.98 16.83 -11.49
N ARG A 116 13.43 15.72 -10.86
CA ARG A 116 14.78 15.19 -11.11
C ARG A 116 14.88 13.67 -10.97
N THR A 117 13.91 12.93 -11.51
CA THR A 117 14.06 11.48 -11.77
C THR A 117 14.33 11.26 -13.25
N ARG A 118 15.48 11.72 -13.74
CA ARG A 118 16.04 11.23 -14.99
C ARG A 118 17.45 10.75 -14.66
N GLY A 119 17.60 9.44 -14.42
CA GLY A 119 18.90 8.77 -14.44
C GLY A 119 19.54 8.36 -13.12
N MET A 120 18.84 8.33 -11.98
CA MET A 120 19.37 7.58 -10.82
C MET A 120 18.90 6.13 -10.93
N GLU A 121 19.78 5.27 -11.42
CA GLU A 121 19.70 3.83 -11.19
C GLU A 121 19.75 3.61 -9.66
N PRO A 122 18.84 2.79 -9.09
CA PRO A 122 18.86 2.55 -7.65
C PRO A 122 20.22 1.96 -7.26
N PRO A 123 20.83 2.39 -6.14
CA PRO A 123 22.06 1.77 -5.67
C PRO A 123 21.81 0.27 -5.50
N THR A 124 22.61 -0.55 -6.16
CA THR A 124 22.62 -2.01 -5.96
C THR A 124 22.94 -2.27 -4.50
N LEU A 125 21.93 -2.70 -3.75
CA LEU A 125 22.12 -3.20 -2.39
C LEU A 125 22.99 -4.45 -2.46
N PRO A 126 24.02 -4.58 -1.61
CA PRO A 126 24.77 -5.83 -1.51
C PRO A 126 23.80 -6.95 -1.10
N SER A 127 23.88 -8.07 -1.80
CA SER A 127 23.06 -9.25 -1.52
C SER A 127 23.35 -9.74 -0.09
N PRO A 128 22.34 -10.14 0.71
CA PRO A 128 22.55 -10.64 2.06
C PRO A 128 23.42 -11.91 2.11
N ASP A 129 23.58 -12.61 0.98
CA ASP A 129 24.42 -13.81 0.83
C ASP A 129 25.84 -13.53 0.30
N ALA A 130 26.29 -12.27 0.27
CA ALA A 130 27.67 -11.99 -0.12
C ALA A 130 28.63 -12.59 0.93
N PRO A 131 29.57 -13.48 0.55
CA PRO A 131 30.51 -14.05 1.49
C PRO A 131 31.34 -12.92 2.11
N ILE A 132 31.38 -12.89 3.44
CA ILE A 132 32.28 -12.02 4.19
C ILE A 132 33.69 -12.47 3.83
N ASP A 133 34.38 -11.63 3.06
CA ASP A 133 35.77 -11.86 2.68
C ASP A 133 36.59 -11.99 3.97
N GLN A 134 37.05 -13.20 4.27
CA GLN A 134 37.95 -13.47 5.38
C GLN A 134 39.32 -12.96 4.96
N ALA A 135 39.65 -11.74 5.37
CA ALA A 135 41.00 -11.21 5.25
C ALA A 135 41.89 -11.85 6.34
N ASP A 136 42.94 -12.54 5.90
CA ASP A 136 44.10 -12.97 6.68
C ASP A 136 44.86 -11.79 7.32
#